data_AF-A0A251VA21-F1
#
_entry.id   AF-A0A251VA21-F1
#
_cell.length_a   1.000
_cell.length_b   1.000
_cell.length_c   1.000
_cell.angle_alpha   90.00
_cell.angle_beta   90.00
_cell.angle_gamma   90.00
#
_symmetry.space_group_name_H-M   'P 1'
#
loop_
_entity.id
_entity.type
_entity.pdbx_description
1 polymer ?
#
loop_
_entity_poly.entity_id
_entity_poly.type
_entity_poly.pdbx_seq_one_letter_code
_entity_poly.pdbx_strand_id
1 'polypeptide(L)'
;MLIIDASLKQSYSFYAGFDGTTGLQASGAYIFRPSGTYPIGSQKQITRVYKNKEHAEVEFTVGLIPIGDGVGKEIATKISTTIKSNQTFYTDSNGRDFIERIRDYRADWDLEVNQPIAGNYYPINLGIYLKDEKSELSVLVDRSVGGSSIVDGELELMLHRRLLYDDGKGVAKAINEAVCVGNDCRGLAISISFYY
;
A
#
# COMPACT_ATOMS: atom_id res chain seq x y z
N MET A 1 20.07 -16.47 14.76
CA MET A 1 19.30 -17.27 13.80
C MET A 1 17.90 -16.68 13.82
N LEU A 2 17.50 -15.97 12.75
CA LEU A 2 16.13 -15.48 12.60
C LEU A 2 15.23 -16.71 12.50
N ILE A 3 14.52 -17.04 13.57
CA ILE A 3 13.47 -18.06 13.53
C ILE A 3 12.21 -17.31 13.12
N ILE A 4 11.96 -17.24 11.81
CA ILE A 4 10.64 -16.87 11.31
C ILE A 4 9.78 -18.12 11.50
N ASP A 5 9.13 -18.25 12.67
CA ASP A 5 8.22 -19.38 12.96
C ASP A 5 6.82 -19.16 12.36
N ALA A 6 6.60 -18.01 11.71
CA ALA A 6 5.35 -17.66 11.04
C ALA A 6 5.46 -17.86 9.52
N SER A 7 4.52 -18.61 8.94
CA SER A 7 4.37 -18.68 7.49
C SER A 7 4.05 -17.29 6.93
N LEU A 8 4.95 -16.73 6.13
CA LEU A 8 4.80 -15.42 5.50
C LEU A 8 4.62 -15.62 3.99
N LYS A 9 3.53 -15.06 3.44
CA LYS A 9 3.25 -15.06 2.02
C LYS A 9 3.19 -13.63 1.52
N GLN A 10 4.03 -13.32 0.53
CA GLN A 10 3.96 -12.04 -0.16
C GLN A 10 3.19 -12.18 -1.47
N SER A 11 2.32 -11.23 -1.76
CA SER A 11 1.58 -11.14 -3.02
C SER A 11 1.41 -9.69 -3.46
N TYR A 12 0.84 -9.50 -4.65
CA TYR A 12 0.65 -8.20 -5.25
C TYR A 12 -0.77 -8.08 -5.80
N SER A 13 -1.32 -6.88 -5.69
CA SER A 13 -2.57 -6.51 -6.32
C SER A 13 -2.52 -5.07 -6.79
N PHE A 14 -3.48 -4.69 -7.62
CA PHE A 14 -3.80 -3.27 -7.78
C PHE A 14 -5.25 -3.02 -7.41
N TYR A 15 -5.49 -1.81 -6.90
CA TYR A 15 -6.81 -1.22 -6.83
C TYR A 15 -7.09 -0.46 -8.13
N ALA A 16 -8.24 -0.73 -8.74
CA ALA A 16 -8.72 0.10 -9.84
C ALA A 16 -9.24 1.42 -9.26
N GLY A 17 -8.71 2.54 -9.74
CA GLY A 17 -9.17 3.85 -9.31
C GLY A 17 -10.54 4.17 -9.90
N PHE A 18 -11.51 4.56 -9.08
CA PHE A 18 -12.81 5.01 -9.56
C PHE A 18 -12.67 6.26 -10.44
N ASP A 19 -13.30 6.25 -11.63
CA ASP A 19 -13.13 7.28 -12.68
C ASP A 19 -14.03 8.52 -12.52
N GLY A 20 -15.03 8.44 -11.66
CA GLY A 20 -15.97 9.53 -11.40
C GLY A 20 -17.10 9.68 -12.43
N THR A 21 -17.21 8.77 -13.39
CA THR A 21 -18.15 8.89 -14.54
C THR A 21 -19.63 8.88 -14.15
N THR A 22 -19.97 8.38 -12.97
CA THR A 22 -21.34 8.38 -12.43
C THR A 22 -21.69 9.64 -11.62
N GLY A 23 -20.86 10.69 -11.68
CA GLY A 23 -21.00 11.89 -10.83
C GLY A 23 -20.51 11.69 -9.40
N LEU A 24 -19.98 10.51 -9.09
CA LEU A 24 -19.37 10.19 -7.81
C LEU A 24 -17.90 10.65 -7.80
N GLN A 25 -17.34 10.95 -6.62
CA GLN A 25 -15.92 11.31 -6.44
C GLN A 25 -14.94 10.33 -7.11
N ALA A 26 -14.05 10.80 -7.99
CA ALA A 26 -12.97 10.00 -8.59
C ALA A 26 -11.79 9.80 -7.61
N SER A 27 -10.97 8.78 -7.87
CA SER A 27 -9.61 8.70 -7.32
C SER A 27 -8.71 9.73 -8.02
N GLY A 28 -7.73 10.27 -7.30
CA GLY A 28 -6.77 11.22 -7.84
C GLY A 28 -5.56 11.44 -6.95
N ALA A 29 -4.94 12.62 -7.08
CA ALA A 29 -3.73 12.98 -6.34
C ALA A 29 -3.92 12.90 -4.81
N TYR A 30 -5.10 13.26 -4.32
CA TYR A 30 -5.47 13.32 -2.91
C TYR A 30 -6.37 12.16 -2.50
N ILE A 31 -7.34 11.81 -3.35
CA ILE A 31 -8.38 10.83 -2.99
C ILE A 31 -7.97 9.43 -3.46
N PHE A 32 -7.97 8.49 -2.52
CA PHE A 32 -7.97 7.05 -2.81
C PHE A 32 -9.40 6.53 -2.73
N ARG A 33 -9.94 6.06 -3.86
CA ARG A 33 -11.29 5.49 -3.95
C ARG A 33 -11.27 4.26 -4.86
N PRO A 34 -10.99 3.08 -4.31
CA PRO A 34 -10.92 1.86 -5.09
C PRO A 34 -12.32 1.44 -5.58
N SER A 35 -12.43 1.03 -6.84
CA SER A 35 -13.64 0.46 -7.46
C SER A 35 -13.59 -1.08 -7.54
N GLY A 36 -12.41 -1.66 -7.36
CA GLY A 36 -12.18 -3.10 -7.39
C GLY A 36 -10.74 -3.43 -7.01
N THR A 37 -10.50 -4.68 -6.63
CA THR A 37 -9.17 -5.21 -6.28
C THR A 37 -8.83 -6.37 -7.21
N TYR A 38 -7.65 -6.32 -7.83
CA TYR A 38 -7.25 -7.30 -8.82
C TYR A 38 -5.86 -7.86 -8.49
N PRO A 39 -5.71 -9.19 -8.32
CA PRO A 39 -4.41 -9.78 -8.12
C PRO A 39 -3.55 -9.62 -9.37
N ILE A 40 -2.23 -9.47 -9.18
CA ILE A 40 -1.26 -9.42 -10.28
C ILE A 40 -0.12 -10.39 -10.02
N GLY A 41 0.59 -10.74 -11.09
CA GLY A 41 1.80 -11.55 -11.00
C GLY A 41 2.89 -10.87 -10.18
N SER A 42 3.94 -11.62 -9.86
CA SER A 42 5.09 -11.08 -9.15
C SER A 42 5.70 -9.92 -9.91
N GLN A 43 5.93 -8.81 -9.20
CA GLN A 43 6.74 -7.72 -9.71
C GLN A 43 8.23 -8.10 -9.69
N LYS A 44 9.07 -7.30 -10.35
CA LYS A 44 10.52 -7.46 -10.22
C LYS A 44 10.90 -7.17 -8.77
N GLN A 45 11.12 -8.24 -8.01
CA GLN A 45 11.44 -8.22 -6.58
C GLN A 45 12.79 -8.90 -6.35
N ILE A 46 13.60 -8.31 -5.49
CA ILE A 46 14.85 -8.91 -5.00
C ILE A 46 14.75 -8.96 -3.47
N THR A 47 14.79 -10.17 -2.91
CA THR A 47 14.85 -10.37 -1.46
C THR A 47 16.27 -10.75 -1.05
N ARG A 48 16.85 -10.01 -0.11
CA ARG A 48 18.22 -10.20 0.38
C ARG A 48 18.20 -10.50 1.87
N VAL A 49 18.93 -11.53 2.27
CA VAL A 49 19.18 -11.86 3.68
C VAL A 49 20.68 -11.78 3.91
N TYR A 50 21.11 -10.77 4.65
CA TYR A 50 22.53 -10.53 4.91
C TYR A 50 22.97 -11.20 6.20
N LYS A 51 24.24 -11.63 6.22
CA LYS A 51 24.88 -12.13 7.44
C LYS A 51 24.84 -11.05 8.53
N ASN A 52 24.46 -11.43 9.75
CA ASN A 52 24.35 -10.56 10.92
C ASN A 52 23.30 -9.43 10.79
N LYS A 53 22.31 -9.58 9.91
CA LYS A 53 21.10 -8.75 9.91
C LYS A 53 19.92 -9.54 10.45
N GLU A 54 19.08 -8.86 11.24
CA GLU A 54 17.87 -9.43 11.86
C GLU A 54 16.59 -9.10 11.06
N HIS A 55 16.75 -8.79 9.77
CA HIS A 55 15.65 -8.57 8.81
C HIS A 55 16.07 -9.04 7.42
N ALA A 56 15.09 -9.33 6.57
CA ALA A 56 15.24 -9.36 5.13
C ALA A 56 15.05 -7.95 4.55
N GLU A 57 15.80 -7.65 3.49
CA GLU A 57 15.59 -6.47 2.67
C GLU A 57 14.86 -6.91 1.40
N VAL A 58 13.76 -6.24 1.08
CA VAL A 58 12.96 -6.52 -0.11
C VAL A 58 12.92 -5.28 -0.98
N GLU A 59 13.58 -5.34 -2.12
CA GLU A 59 13.60 -4.28 -3.12
C GLU A 59 12.61 -4.60 -4.24
N PHE A 60 11.79 -3.63 -4.59
CA PHE A 60 10.76 -3.70 -5.63
C PHE A 60 11.11 -2.71 -6.74
N THR A 61 10.99 -3.13 -7.99
CA THR A 61 10.86 -2.20 -9.11
C THR A 61 9.41 -2.23 -9.61
N VAL A 62 8.67 -1.15 -9.37
CA VAL A 62 7.28 -1.00 -9.82
C VAL A 62 7.21 0.14 -10.83
N GLY A 63 6.70 -0.12 -12.03
CA GLY A 63 6.71 0.87 -13.07
C GLY A 63 5.99 0.43 -14.33
N LEU A 64 5.94 1.33 -15.30
CA LEU A 64 5.25 1.10 -16.57
C LEU A 64 3.79 0.68 -16.34
N ILE A 65 3.16 1.21 -15.29
CA ILE A 65 1.78 0.86 -14.93
C ILE A 65 0.90 1.06 -16.19
N PRO A 66 0.34 -0.02 -16.75
CA PRO A 66 -0.35 0.04 -18.02
C PRO A 66 -1.69 0.73 -17.79
N ILE A 67 -2.02 1.67 -18.67
CA ILE A 67 -3.26 2.44 -18.65
C ILE A 67 -3.99 2.38 -20.00
N GLY A 68 -3.52 1.55 -20.94
CA GLY A 68 -4.10 1.43 -22.28
C GLY A 68 -5.51 0.81 -22.28
N ASP A 69 -5.90 0.20 -21.16
CA ASP A 69 -7.25 -0.30 -20.90
C ASP A 69 -8.21 0.78 -20.35
N GLY A 70 -7.74 2.02 -20.18
CA GLY A 70 -8.54 3.11 -19.62
C GLY A 70 -8.76 3.01 -18.11
N VAL A 71 -8.03 2.12 -17.41
CA VAL A 71 -8.18 1.91 -15.96
C VAL A 71 -6.96 2.44 -15.22
N GLY A 72 -7.18 3.42 -14.32
CA GLY A 72 -6.16 3.87 -13.36
C GLY A 72 -5.87 2.78 -12.33
N LYS A 73 -4.60 2.61 -11.95
CA LYS A 73 -4.16 1.50 -11.09
C LYS A 73 -3.29 1.99 -9.94
N GLU A 74 -3.57 1.47 -8.76
CA GLU A 74 -2.86 1.76 -7.51
C GLU A 74 -2.31 0.44 -6.98
N ILE A 75 -1.01 0.23 -7.17
CA ILE A 75 -0.32 -1.03 -6.91
C ILE A 75 -0.01 -1.15 -5.42
N ALA A 76 -0.33 -2.29 -4.81
CA ALA A 76 -0.01 -2.62 -3.43
C ALA A 76 0.69 -3.98 -3.32
N THR A 77 1.63 -4.09 -2.39
CA THR A 77 2.13 -5.39 -1.91
C THR A 77 1.35 -5.79 -0.67
N LYS A 78 1.10 -7.09 -0.53
CA LYS A 78 0.39 -7.70 0.58
C LYS A 78 1.29 -8.74 1.22
N ILE A 79 1.46 -8.65 2.53
CA ILE A 79 2.25 -9.57 3.34
C ILE A 79 1.28 -10.25 4.29
N SER A 80 0.87 -11.46 3.94
CA SER A 80 -0.10 -12.26 4.69
C SER A 80 0.64 -13.24 5.62
N THR A 81 0.13 -13.39 6.83
CA THR A 81 0.67 -14.26 7.88
C THR A 81 -0.45 -15.01 8.59
N THR A 82 -0.09 -15.87 9.54
CA THR A 82 -1.05 -16.55 10.43
C THR A 82 -1.33 -15.79 11.73
N ILE A 83 -0.80 -14.56 11.89
CA ILE A 83 -0.95 -13.76 13.12
C ILE A 83 -2.41 -13.37 13.32
N LYS A 84 -2.93 -13.60 14.52
CA LYS A 84 -4.32 -13.25 14.88
C LYS A 84 -4.39 -11.82 15.39
N SER A 85 -4.34 -10.86 14.47
CA SER A 85 -4.24 -9.44 14.81
C SER A 85 -5.52 -8.80 15.35
N ASN A 86 -6.68 -9.49 15.30
CA ASN A 86 -7.96 -9.02 15.84
C ASN A 86 -8.29 -7.59 15.40
N GLN A 87 -8.29 -7.36 14.08
CA GLN A 87 -8.56 -6.06 13.43
C GLN A 87 -7.57 -4.94 13.77
N THR A 88 -6.52 -5.22 14.54
CA THR A 88 -5.63 -4.23 15.13
C THR A 88 -4.26 -4.26 14.47
N PHE A 89 -3.75 -3.09 14.13
CA PHE A 89 -2.40 -2.87 13.59
C PHE A 89 -1.89 -1.52 14.05
N TYR A 90 -0.61 -1.25 13.84
CA TYR A 90 0.06 -0.07 14.40
C TYR A 90 0.84 0.65 13.31
N THR A 91 0.69 1.97 13.23
CA THR A 91 1.45 2.81 12.29
C THR A 91 2.13 3.95 13.01
N ASP A 92 3.31 4.34 12.52
CA ASP A 92 4.04 5.49 13.08
C ASP A 92 3.31 6.82 12.85
N SER A 93 3.61 7.79 13.71
CA SER A 93 3.31 9.21 13.52
C SER A 93 4.60 9.95 13.23
N ASN A 94 4.82 10.31 11.96
CA ASN A 94 6.01 11.03 11.48
C ASN A 94 7.35 10.40 11.95
N GLY A 95 7.42 9.07 11.95
CA GLY A 95 8.59 8.31 12.35
C GLY A 95 8.88 8.30 13.85
N ARG A 96 7.86 8.59 14.68
CA ARG A 96 7.98 8.60 16.15
C ARG A 96 7.07 7.55 16.77
N ASP A 97 6.07 8.00 17.52
CA ASP A 97 5.15 7.18 18.27
C ASP A 97 4.30 6.29 17.34
N PHE A 98 4.10 5.04 17.74
CA PHE A 98 3.17 4.13 17.06
C PHE A 98 1.76 4.32 17.62
N ILE A 99 0.81 4.52 16.72
CA ILE A 99 -0.60 4.68 17.05
C ILE A 99 -1.34 3.40 16.69
N GLU A 100 -2.14 2.90 17.64
CA GLU A 100 -3.04 1.78 17.42
C GLU A 100 -4.15 2.15 16.43
N ARG A 101 -4.33 1.30 15.43
CA ARG A 101 -5.36 1.40 14.39
C ARG A 101 -6.24 0.18 14.47
N ILE A 102 -7.55 0.40 14.59
CA ILE A 102 -8.55 -0.66 14.54
C ILE A 102 -9.33 -0.48 13.24
N ARG A 103 -9.38 -1.54 12.43
CA ARG A 103 -10.11 -1.55 11.15
C ARG A 103 -11.59 -1.21 11.39
N ASP A 104 -12.13 -0.34 10.54
CA ASP A 104 -13.52 0.14 10.56
C ASP A 104 -13.96 0.79 11.90
N TYR A 105 -13.02 1.39 12.63
CA TYR A 105 -13.28 2.01 13.94
C TYR A 105 -12.72 3.43 14.05
N ARG A 106 -13.39 4.27 14.86
CA ARG A 106 -12.92 5.61 15.27
C ARG A 106 -13.17 5.80 16.76
N ALA A 107 -12.22 6.41 17.45
CA ALA A 107 -12.29 6.61 18.89
C ALA A 107 -13.28 7.72 19.29
N ASP A 108 -13.43 8.74 18.44
CA ASP A 108 -14.11 9.98 18.80
C ASP A 108 -15.58 10.04 18.33
N TRP A 109 -16.01 9.12 17.46
CA TRP A 109 -17.40 9.06 16.96
C TRP A 109 -17.76 7.67 16.42
N ASP A 110 -19.07 7.39 16.34
CA ASP A 110 -19.61 6.17 15.73
C ASP A 110 -19.45 6.24 14.20
N LEU A 111 -18.55 5.41 13.64
CA LEU A 111 -18.23 5.41 12.23
C LEU A 111 -19.30 4.68 11.39
N GLU A 112 -19.86 5.36 10.40
CA GLU A 112 -20.56 4.72 9.29
C GLU A 112 -19.57 4.37 8.16
N VAL A 113 -19.38 3.08 7.91
CA VAL A 113 -18.37 2.58 6.96
C VAL A 113 -18.85 2.75 5.51
N ASN A 114 -18.36 3.80 4.85
CA ASN A 114 -18.66 4.08 3.44
C ASN A 114 -17.57 3.59 2.47
N GLN A 115 -16.34 3.41 2.95
CA GLN A 115 -15.17 3.01 2.17
C GLN A 115 -14.31 2.03 2.99
N PRO A 116 -14.59 0.71 2.96
CA PRO A 116 -13.95 -0.28 3.84
C PRO A 116 -12.46 -0.49 3.56
N ILE A 117 -11.97 -0.06 2.40
CA ILE A 117 -10.54 -0.11 2.06
C ILE A 117 -9.90 1.24 2.33
N ALA A 118 -10.30 2.28 1.61
CA ALA A 118 -9.69 3.60 1.71
C ALA A 118 -9.81 4.22 3.13
N GLY A 119 -10.91 3.96 3.84
CA GLY A 119 -11.10 4.44 5.21
C GLY A 119 -10.15 3.82 6.24
N ASN A 120 -9.43 2.76 5.88
CA ASN A 120 -8.48 2.07 6.75
C ASN A 120 -7.02 2.30 6.36
N TYR A 121 -6.73 3.12 5.35
CA TYR A 121 -5.37 3.51 4.99
C TYR A 121 -4.84 4.60 5.91
N TYR A 122 -3.58 4.44 6.34
CA TYR A 122 -2.86 5.40 7.17
C TYR A 122 -1.50 5.74 6.56
N PRO A 123 -0.95 6.94 6.84
CA PRO A 123 0.41 7.28 6.43
C PRO A 123 1.43 6.48 7.25
N ILE A 124 2.51 6.05 6.58
CA ILE A 124 3.61 5.29 7.16
C ILE A 124 4.91 5.95 6.71
N ASN A 125 5.72 6.43 7.65
CA ASN A 125 7.00 7.09 7.37
C ASN A 125 8.20 6.33 7.93
N LEU A 126 7.99 5.51 8.96
CA LEU A 126 8.98 4.62 9.55
C LEU A 126 8.57 3.17 9.36
N GLY A 127 7.34 2.81 9.74
CA GLY A 127 6.91 1.43 9.66
C GLY A 127 5.49 1.17 10.11
N ILE A 128 5.06 -0.05 9.83
CA ILE A 128 3.77 -0.62 10.20
C ILE A 128 4.01 -2.00 10.80
N TYR A 129 3.27 -2.35 11.84
CA TYR A 129 3.33 -3.70 12.40
C TYR A 129 1.98 -4.23 12.83
N LEU A 130 1.88 -5.54 12.94
CA LEU A 130 0.78 -6.25 13.59
C LEU A 130 1.35 -7.37 14.46
N LYS A 131 0.60 -7.77 15.48
CA LYS A 131 1.04 -8.78 16.44
C LYS A 131 -0.12 -9.58 17.01
N ASP A 132 0.21 -10.74 17.58
CA ASP A 132 -0.63 -11.48 18.51
C ASP A 132 0.16 -11.74 19.81
N GLU A 133 -0.28 -12.70 20.62
CA GLU A 133 0.39 -13.05 21.88
C GLU A 133 1.79 -13.67 21.71
N LYS A 134 2.11 -14.18 20.52
CA LYS A 134 3.33 -14.99 20.26
C LYS A 134 4.27 -14.35 19.26
N SER A 135 3.71 -13.66 18.28
CA SER A 135 4.42 -13.24 17.08
C SER A 135 4.10 -11.79 16.73
N GLU A 136 5.10 -11.10 16.21
CA GLU A 136 4.99 -9.76 15.64
C GLU A 136 5.58 -9.78 14.23
N LEU A 137 4.90 -9.12 13.29
CA LEU A 137 5.43 -8.78 11.98
C LEU A 137 5.55 -7.27 11.89
N SER A 138 6.77 -6.79 11.71
CA SER A 138 7.11 -5.37 11.56
C SER A 138 7.69 -5.13 10.17
N VAL A 139 7.18 -4.11 9.47
CA VAL A 139 7.65 -3.72 8.14
C VAL A 139 8.09 -2.26 8.19
N LEU A 140 9.36 -2.02 7.88
CA LEU A 140 9.93 -0.68 7.76
C LEU A 140 9.95 -0.23 6.29
N VAL A 141 9.83 1.08 6.08
CA VAL A 141 9.73 1.70 4.75
C VAL A 141 10.93 2.60 4.45
N ASP A 142 11.34 2.69 3.18
CA ASP A 142 12.40 3.62 2.74
C ASP A 142 11.92 5.05 2.49
N ARG A 143 10.60 5.26 2.45
CA ARG A 143 9.93 6.55 2.21
C ARG A 143 8.49 6.52 2.74
N SER A 144 7.87 7.70 2.77
CA SER A 144 6.45 7.84 3.06
C SER A 144 5.58 7.07 2.07
N VAL A 145 4.75 6.18 2.57
CA VAL A 145 3.77 5.41 1.80
C VAL A 145 2.43 5.35 2.54
N GLY A 146 1.37 4.92 1.84
CA GLY A 146 0.12 4.53 2.48
C GLY A 146 0.11 3.03 2.75
N GLY A 147 -0.45 2.61 3.88
CA GLY A 147 -0.67 1.19 4.16
C GLY A 147 -1.77 0.94 5.18
N SER A 148 -2.09 -0.34 5.35
CA SER A 148 -3.22 -0.78 6.15
C SER A 148 -3.10 -2.27 6.55
N SER A 149 -4.05 -2.73 7.38
CA SER A 149 -4.41 -4.14 7.54
C SER A 149 -5.89 -4.31 7.18
N ILE A 150 -6.18 -4.72 5.94
CA ILE A 150 -7.55 -4.84 5.42
C ILE A 150 -8.22 -6.15 5.86
N VAL A 151 -7.43 -7.17 6.17
CA VAL A 151 -7.85 -8.45 6.77
C VAL A 151 -6.87 -8.85 7.86
N ASP A 152 -7.33 -9.66 8.82
CA ASP A 152 -6.48 -10.09 9.94
C ASP A 152 -5.27 -10.89 9.45
N GLY A 153 -4.12 -10.63 10.09
CA GLY A 153 -2.84 -11.26 9.75
C GLY A 153 -2.19 -10.75 8.46
N GLU A 154 -2.78 -9.76 7.78
CA GLU A 154 -2.23 -9.17 6.55
C GLU A 154 -1.86 -7.70 6.75
N LEU A 155 -0.66 -7.32 6.30
CA LEU A 155 -0.26 -5.93 6.09
C LEU A 155 -0.22 -5.64 4.59
N GLU A 156 -0.68 -4.47 4.19
CA GLU A 156 -0.53 -3.99 2.82
C GLU A 156 0.08 -2.59 2.75
N LEU A 157 0.92 -2.39 1.73
CA LEU A 157 1.63 -1.15 1.46
C LEU A 157 1.43 -0.78 0.00
N MET A 158 0.94 0.44 -0.23
CA MET A 158 0.78 0.99 -1.57
C MET A 158 2.15 1.41 -2.10
N LEU A 159 2.57 0.77 -3.18
CA LEU A 159 3.88 0.95 -3.80
C LEU A 159 3.88 2.14 -4.76
N HIS A 160 2.92 2.17 -5.68
CA HIS A 160 2.88 3.17 -6.75
C HIS A 160 1.46 3.36 -7.28
N ARG A 161 1.15 4.53 -7.83
CA ARG A 161 -0.19 4.88 -8.34
C ARG A 161 -0.07 5.58 -9.68
N ARG A 162 -0.97 5.24 -10.61
CA ARG A 162 -1.12 5.96 -11.87
C ARG A 162 -2.59 6.05 -12.23
N LEU A 163 -3.14 7.25 -12.22
CA LEU A 163 -4.57 7.51 -12.41
C LEU A 163 -4.80 8.36 -13.66
N LEU A 164 -6.02 8.28 -14.20
CA LEU A 164 -6.41 8.93 -15.46
C LEU A 164 -7.32 10.14 -15.29
N TYR A 165 -7.79 10.38 -14.07
CA TYR A 165 -8.75 11.42 -13.74
C TYR A 165 -8.23 12.29 -12.58
N ASP A 166 -8.65 13.54 -12.57
CA ASP A 166 -8.46 14.47 -11.44
C ASP A 166 -9.55 14.23 -10.39
N ASP A 167 -9.24 14.41 -9.12
CA ASP A 167 -10.18 14.22 -8.01
C ASP A 167 -10.92 15.51 -7.61
N GLY A 168 -10.75 16.60 -8.35
CA GLY A 168 -11.46 17.86 -8.12
C GLY A 168 -11.07 18.52 -6.80
N LYS A 169 -9.82 18.36 -6.35
CA LYS A 169 -9.32 18.96 -5.10
C LYS A 169 -8.34 20.12 -5.32
N GLY A 170 -8.21 20.58 -6.58
CA GLY A 170 -7.55 21.86 -6.92
C GLY A 170 -6.29 21.75 -7.78
N VAL A 171 -5.71 20.56 -7.93
CA VAL A 171 -4.53 20.35 -8.80
C VAL A 171 -4.92 20.38 -10.29
N ALA A 172 -6.15 19.98 -10.61
CA ALA A 172 -6.70 19.96 -11.97
C ALA A 172 -5.87 19.10 -12.95
N LYS A 173 -5.22 18.04 -12.43
CA LYS A 173 -4.44 17.07 -13.20
C LYS A 173 -4.51 15.70 -12.56
N ALA A 174 -4.66 14.67 -13.39
CA ALA A 174 -4.49 13.30 -12.96
C ALA A 174 -3.03 13.01 -12.58
N ILE A 175 -2.81 12.10 -11.61
CA ILE A 175 -1.49 11.56 -11.29
C ILE A 175 -1.07 10.53 -12.36
N ASN A 176 -0.72 11.04 -13.54
CA ASN A 176 -0.35 10.25 -14.72
C ASN A 176 1.13 10.47 -15.07
N GLU A 177 2.01 10.22 -14.10
CA GLU A 177 3.44 10.49 -14.25
C GLU A 177 4.08 9.61 -15.34
N ALA A 178 4.87 10.25 -16.20
CA ALA A 178 5.60 9.62 -17.29
C ALA A 178 6.99 10.24 -17.44
N VAL A 179 7.93 9.41 -17.89
CA VAL A 179 9.29 9.82 -18.29
C VAL A 179 9.37 9.74 -19.81
N CYS A 180 9.80 10.82 -20.44
CA CYS A 180 9.92 10.92 -21.90
C CYS A 180 11.39 11.06 -22.31
N VAL A 181 11.80 10.26 -23.29
CA VAL A 181 13.11 10.37 -23.97
C VAL A 181 12.86 10.55 -25.46
N GLY A 182 13.08 11.76 -25.97
CA GLY A 182 12.63 12.13 -27.31
C GLY A 182 11.10 12.08 -27.41
N ASN A 183 10.58 11.30 -28.36
CA ASN A 183 9.13 11.10 -28.57
C ASN A 183 8.58 9.83 -27.87
N ASP A 184 9.40 9.08 -27.15
CA ASP A 184 8.96 7.89 -26.40
C ASP A 184 8.69 8.27 -24.95
N CYS A 185 7.42 8.24 -24.55
CA CYS A 185 6.96 8.51 -23.19
C CYS A 185 6.43 7.24 -22.54
N ARG A 186 6.97 6.88 -21.37
CA ARG A 186 6.58 5.68 -20.63
C ARG A 186 6.18 6.04 -19.21
N GLY A 187 5.28 5.26 -18.62
CA GLY A 187 4.87 5.46 -17.22
C GLY A 187 6.07 5.40 -16.27
N LEU A 188 6.10 6.31 -15.29
CA LEU A 188 7.21 6.38 -14.32
C LEU A 188 7.42 5.03 -13.63
N ALA A 189 8.67 4.59 -13.59
CA ALA A 189 9.10 3.44 -12.81
C ALA A 189 9.87 3.90 -11.58
N ILE A 190 9.57 3.30 -10.44
CA ILE A 190 10.19 3.58 -9.16
C ILE A 190 10.82 2.31 -8.59
N SER A 191 11.87 2.50 -7.80
CA SER A 191 12.39 1.45 -6.93
C SER A 191 12.07 1.80 -5.48
N ILE A 192 11.55 0.84 -4.73
CA ILE A 192 11.18 0.94 -3.31
C ILE A 192 11.86 -0.20 -2.56
N SER A 193 12.30 0.05 -1.33
CA SER A 193 12.81 -1.00 -0.44
C SER A 193 12.01 -1.06 0.87
N PHE A 194 11.65 -2.25 1.29
CA PHE A 194 11.06 -2.54 2.61
C PHE A 194 11.92 -3.52 3.39
N TYR A 195 11.76 -3.52 4.72
CA TYR A 195 12.57 -4.35 5.62
C TYR A 195 11.66 -5.05 6.63
N TYR A 196 11.73 -6.38 6.71
CA TYR A 196 10.95 -7.20 7.65
C TYR A 196 11.58 -8.58 7.89
#